data_AF-A0AAD6Y9R2-F1
#
_entry.id   AF-A0AAD6Y9R2-F1
#
_cell.length_a   1.000
_cell.length_b   1.000
_cell.length_c   1.000
_cell.angle_alpha   90.00
_cell.angle_beta   90.00
_cell.angle_gamma   90.00
#
_symmetry.space_group_name_H-M   'P 1'
#
loop_
_entity.id
_entity.type
_entity.pdbx_description
1 polymer ?
#
loop_
_entity_poly.entity_id
_entity_poly.type
_entity_poly.pdbx_seq_one_letter_code
_entity_poly.pdbx_strand_id
1 'polypeptide(L)'
;IARDALAAAAPDLAAVPAEFIRHGLRATAPAMFAGITALASSHVPQALPRSRLPPALSVPLRAPAPGTPHAPLPTHLVAVSAASKSPKDEMDGPTRLFPMHAVVLAAHCKLTRLPPSSSSSRASASVLLPVIQLPLSPLAFAILHSWMYTGRLDAAISALLPVPSSFLERLAGAQSSTSSTPGSTPDPAHAFLAGTLSSHTAQHALASHLCAAASGNLTALMEHAGHKELWQDMVALGVCDPGLWAALDVAWE
;
A
#
# COMPACT_ATOMS: atom_id res chain seq x y z
N ILE A 1 13.80 7.83 -0.69
CA ILE A 1 13.62 7.31 0.69
C ILE A 1 14.15 8.33 1.67
N ALA A 2 13.40 8.62 2.72
CA ALA A 2 13.90 9.39 3.86
C ALA A 2 14.81 8.48 4.70
N ARG A 3 16.13 8.60 4.54
CA ARG A 3 17.12 7.75 5.24
C ARG A 3 16.98 7.85 6.75
N ASP A 4 16.65 9.02 7.26
CA ASP A 4 16.44 9.26 8.68
C ASP A 4 15.23 8.49 9.24
N ALA A 5 14.14 8.42 8.48
CA ALA A 5 12.96 7.64 8.87
C ALA A 5 13.25 6.13 8.90
N LEU A 6 14.06 5.65 7.95
CA LEU A 6 14.51 4.27 7.91
C LEU A 6 15.45 3.96 9.08
N ALA A 7 16.40 4.84 9.37
CA ALA A 7 17.30 4.69 10.52
C ALA A 7 16.55 4.70 11.85
N ALA A 8 15.46 5.48 11.96
CA ALA A 8 14.60 5.48 13.15
C ALA A 8 13.77 4.20 13.28
N ALA A 9 13.26 3.66 12.16
CA ALA A 9 12.39 2.48 12.15
C ALA A 9 13.16 1.14 12.23
N ALA A 10 14.32 1.07 11.59
CA ALA A 10 15.17 -0.11 11.52
C ALA A 10 16.64 0.33 11.37
N PRO A 11 17.33 0.68 12.47
CA PRO A 11 18.71 1.19 12.45
C PRO A 11 19.68 0.30 11.68
N ASP A 12 19.54 -1.03 11.80
CA ASP A 12 20.38 -2.04 11.14
C ASP A 12 20.28 -1.99 9.61
N LEU A 13 19.19 -1.41 9.07
CA LEU A 13 18.95 -1.28 7.63
C LEU A 13 19.37 0.10 7.09
N ALA A 14 19.83 1.03 7.93
CA ALA A 14 20.12 2.41 7.53
C ALA A 14 21.15 2.50 6.39
N ALA A 15 22.14 1.59 6.37
CA ALA A 15 23.19 1.51 5.35
C ALA A 15 22.82 0.65 4.14
N VAL A 16 21.73 -0.12 4.21
CA VAL A 16 21.32 -1.03 3.14
C VAL A 16 20.67 -0.23 2.00
N PRO A 17 20.92 -0.54 0.72
CA PRO A 17 20.23 0.15 -0.36
C PRO A 17 18.73 -0.14 -0.34
N ALA A 18 17.96 0.89 -0.62
CA ALA A 18 16.51 0.91 -0.79
C ALA A 18 15.89 -0.36 -1.38
N GLU A 19 16.40 -0.75 -2.55
CA GLU A 19 15.84 -1.84 -3.34
C GLU A 19 16.02 -3.20 -2.67
N PHE A 20 17.14 -3.41 -1.98
CA PHE A 20 17.36 -4.64 -1.21
C PHE A 20 16.40 -4.73 -0.02
N ILE A 21 16.13 -3.59 0.64
CA ILE A 21 15.16 -3.54 1.75
C ILE A 21 13.77 -3.88 1.22
N ARG A 22 13.32 -3.22 0.13
CA ARG A 22 12.02 -3.48 -0.49
C ARG A 22 11.87 -4.93 -0.92
N HIS A 23 12.92 -5.51 -1.53
CA HIS A 23 12.92 -6.92 -1.92
C HIS A 23 12.78 -7.85 -0.70
N GLY A 24 13.55 -7.60 0.37
CA GLY A 24 13.43 -8.35 1.62
C GLY A 24 12.05 -8.21 2.26
N LEU A 25 11.49 -7.00 2.28
CA LEU A 25 10.14 -6.74 2.81
C LEU A 25 9.08 -7.57 2.09
N ARG A 26 9.14 -7.68 0.75
CA ARG A 26 8.23 -8.51 -0.04
C ARG A 26 8.30 -9.98 0.36
N ALA A 27 9.50 -10.52 0.58
CA ALA A 27 9.67 -11.90 1.05
C ALA A 27 9.07 -12.13 2.45
N THR A 28 9.11 -11.11 3.31
CA THR A 28 8.56 -11.16 4.68
C THR A 28 7.10 -10.73 4.80
N ALA A 29 6.48 -10.26 3.71
CA ALA A 29 5.12 -9.72 3.72
C ALA A 29 4.08 -10.68 4.30
N PRO A 30 4.08 -12.01 3.99
CA PRO A 30 3.13 -12.94 4.59
C PRO A 30 3.22 -12.99 6.12
N ALA A 31 4.42 -12.93 6.68
CA ALA A 31 4.64 -12.90 8.13
C ALA A 31 4.17 -11.57 8.73
N MET A 32 4.44 -10.43 8.07
CA MET A 32 3.94 -9.12 8.49
C MET A 32 2.40 -9.04 8.48
N PHE A 33 1.74 -9.59 7.46
CA PHE A 33 0.29 -9.68 7.45
C PHE A 33 -0.24 -10.62 8.54
N ALA A 34 0.45 -11.72 8.85
CA ALA A 34 0.10 -12.57 9.98
C ALA A 34 0.15 -11.80 11.33
N GLY A 35 1.12 -10.88 11.49
CA GLY A 35 1.17 -10.01 12.67
C GLY A 35 0.05 -8.98 12.71
N ILE A 36 -0.38 -8.45 11.56
CA ILE A 36 -1.55 -7.57 11.47
C ILE A 36 -2.83 -8.33 11.84
N THR A 37 -3.00 -9.57 11.35
CA THR A 37 -4.20 -10.38 11.66
C THR A 37 -4.22 -10.94 13.08
N ALA A 38 -3.07 -10.94 13.76
CA ALA A 38 -2.96 -11.25 15.19
C ALA A 38 -3.55 -10.17 16.10
N LEU A 39 -3.78 -8.94 15.60
CA LEU A 39 -4.49 -7.91 16.35
C LEU A 39 -5.96 -8.30 16.55
N ALA A 40 -6.51 -8.08 17.75
CA ALA A 40 -7.92 -8.25 18.01
C ALA A 40 -8.74 -7.20 17.22
N SER A 41 -9.41 -7.63 16.15
CA SER A 41 -10.18 -6.75 15.26
C SER A 41 -11.30 -5.96 15.97
N SER A 42 -11.84 -6.49 17.08
CA SER A 42 -12.81 -5.77 17.92
C SER A 42 -12.25 -4.50 18.56
N HIS A 43 -10.93 -4.34 18.61
CA HIS A 43 -10.24 -3.20 19.21
C HIS A 43 -9.54 -2.32 18.18
N VAL A 44 -9.57 -2.70 16.89
CA VAL A 44 -9.10 -1.85 15.79
C VAL A 44 -10.32 -1.51 14.93
N PRO A 45 -11.05 -0.42 15.25
CA PRO A 45 -12.20 -0.02 14.47
C PRO A 45 -11.77 0.31 13.03
N GLN A 46 -12.55 -0.15 12.05
CA GLN A 46 -12.23 0.13 10.63
C GLN A 46 -12.26 1.63 10.31
N ALA A 47 -13.13 2.38 10.99
CA ALA A 47 -13.21 3.81 10.89
C ALA A 47 -13.53 4.48 12.23
N LEU A 48 -12.99 5.69 12.43
CA LEU A 48 -13.30 6.57 13.55
C LEU A 48 -13.49 8.01 13.04
N PRO A 49 -14.35 8.82 13.69
CA PRO A 49 -14.35 10.26 13.48
C PRO A 49 -12.99 10.85 13.85
N ARG A 50 -12.52 11.84 13.09
CA ARG A 50 -11.22 12.49 13.33
C ARG A 50 -11.10 13.06 14.75
N SER A 51 -12.18 13.65 15.26
CA SER A 51 -12.35 14.16 16.63
C SER A 51 -12.15 13.12 17.73
N ARG A 52 -12.28 11.83 17.40
CA ARG A 52 -12.17 10.71 18.36
C ARG A 52 -10.89 9.89 18.18
N LEU A 53 -9.97 10.32 17.33
CA LEU A 53 -8.70 9.61 17.14
C LEU A 53 -7.80 9.80 18.36
N PRO A 54 -7.47 8.72 19.10
CA PRO A 54 -6.50 8.82 20.18
C PRO A 54 -5.08 8.95 19.60
N PRO A 55 -4.12 9.49 20.36
CA PRO A 55 -2.72 9.57 19.93
C PRO A 55 -2.04 8.19 19.83
N ALA A 56 -2.52 7.21 20.58
CA ALA A 56 -2.09 5.82 20.54
C ALA A 56 -3.25 4.91 20.95
N LEU A 57 -3.25 3.67 20.47
CA LEU A 57 -4.28 2.68 20.75
C LEU A 57 -3.64 1.39 21.27
N SER A 58 -4.08 0.91 22.44
CA SER A 58 -3.66 -0.37 23.00
C SER A 58 -4.55 -1.48 22.46
N VAL A 59 -3.99 -2.35 21.62
CA VAL A 59 -4.70 -3.43 20.94
C VAL A 59 -4.33 -4.77 21.56
N PRO A 60 -5.29 -5.55 22.10
CA PRO A 60 -5.04 -6.91 22.52
C PRO A 60 -4.60 -7.81 21.36
N LEU A 61 -3.72 -8.76 21.65
CA LEU A 61 -3.29 -9.78 20.70
C LEU A 61 -4.19 -11.00 20.82
N ARG A 62 -4.54 -11.62 19.68
CA ARG A 62 -5.16 -12.93 19.66
C ARG A 62 -4.15 -13.96 20.18
N ALA A 63 -4.60 -14.88 21.03
CA ALA A 63 -3.75 -15.95 21.52
C ALA A 63 -3.16 -16.74 20.32
N PRO A 64 -1.83 -16.89 20.24
CA PRO A 64 -1.21 -17.66 19.17
C PRO A 64 -1.59 -19.14 19.32
N ALA A 65 -1.73 -19.83 18.19
CA ALA A 65 -1.87 -21.28 18.22
C ALA A 65 -0.56 -21.91 18.73
N PRO A 66 -0.63 -22.98 19.55
CA PRO A 66 0.57 -23.63 20.08
C PRO A 66 1.49 -24.08 18.94
N GLY A 67 2.78 -23.76 19.05
CA GLY A 67 3.81 -24.11 18.05
C GLY A 67 3.93 -23.16 16.85
N THR A 68 3.13 -22.09 16.77
CA THR A 68 3.30 -21.08 15.71
C THR A 68 4.41 -20.09 16.05
N PRO A 69 5.35 -19.82 15.12
CA PRO A 69 6.37 -18.80 15.33
C PRO A 69 5.72 -17.42 15.42
N HIS A 70 6.28 -16.55 16.27
CA HIS A 70 5.75 -15.21 16.43
C HIS A 70 5.94 -14.38 15.16
N ALA A 71 4.82 -13.93 14.60
CA ALA A 71 4.80 -12.99 13.49
C ALA A 71 5.23 -11.58 13.94
N PRO A 72 5.95 -10.82 13.09
CA PRO A 72 6.30 -9.43 13.39
C PRO A 72 5.02 -8.59 13.50
N LEU A 73 4.84 -7.92 14.65
CA LEU A 73 3.67 -7.10 14.93
C LEU A 73 3.78 -5.73 14.25
N PRO A 74 2.66 -5.12 13.82
CA PRO A 74 2.66 -3.74 13.34
C PRO A 74 3.12 -2.79 14.45
N THR A 75 3.73 -1.69 14.04
CA THR A 75 4.32 -0.70 14.95
C THR A 75 3.46 0.56 15.10
N HIS A 76 2.58 0.82 14.14
CA HIS A 76 1.80 2.04 14.03
C HIS A 76 0.39 1.74 13.51
N LEU A 77 -0.55 2.63 13.80
CA LEU A 77 -1.83 2.73 13.11
C LEU A 77 -1.79 3.97 12.23
N VAL A 78 -2.01 3.79 10.93
CA VAL A 78 -2.14 4.91 9.98
C VAL A 78 -3.61 5.26 9.85
N ALA A 79 -3.96 6.45 10.32
CA ALA A 79 -5.28 7.04 10.24
C ALA A 79 -5.41 7.88 8.97
N VAL A 80 -6.12 7.36 7.98
CA VAL A 80 -6.27 7.94 6.65
C VAL A 80 -7.65 8.55 6.49
N SER A 81 -7.67 9.81 6.07
CA SER A 81 -8.88 10.58 5.86
C SER A 81 -8.68 11.52 4.69
N ALA A 82 -9.70 11.62 3.84
CA ALA A 82 -9.65 12.51 2.69
C ALA A 82 -9.33 13.94 3.14
N ALA A 83 -8.63 14.68 2.28
CA ALA A 83 -8.36 16.09 2.51
C ALA A 83 -9.70 16.83 2.70
N SER A 84 -9.82 17.55 3.82
CA SER A 84 -11.05 18.22 4.17
C SER A 84 -11.39 19.35 3.20
N LYS A 85 -12.65 19.45 2.78
CA LYS A 85 -13.18 20.58 2.00
C LYS A 85 -14.00 21.55 2.86
N SER A 86 -14.28 21.21 4.12
CA SER A 86 -15.07 22.01 5.04
C SER A 86 -14.62 21.86 6.50
N PRO A 87 -14.82 22.85 7.38
CA PRO A 87 -14.44 22.74 8.80
C PRO A 87 -15.14 21.58 9.53
N LYS A 88 -16.34 21.22 9.08
CA LYS A 88 -17.12 20.10 9.65
C LYS A 88 -16.53 18.75 9.27
N ASP A 89 -16.08 18.59 8.03
CA ASP A 89 -15.40 17.36 7.56
C ASP A 89 -14.02 17.22 8.20
N GLU A 90 -13.40 18.34 8.57
CA GLU A 90 -12.12 18.33 9.28
C GLU A 90 -12.26 17.73 10.69
N MET A 91 -13.39 17.99 11.36
CA MET A 91 -13.63 17.53 12.72
C MET A 91 -14.24 16.12 12.79
N ASP A 92 -15.24 15.83 11.97
CA ASP A 92 -16.01 14.57 12.06
C ASP A 92 -15.92 13.68 10.81
N GLY A 93 -15.01 14.00 9.89
CA GLY A 93 -14.78 13.19 8.70
C GLY A 93 -14.39 11.73 9.04
N PRO A 94 -14.90 10.74 8.29
CA PRO A 94 -14.58 9.34 8.54
C PRO A 94 -13.09 9.09 8.25
N THR A 95 -12.38 8.58 9.25
CA THR A 95 -10.97 8.23 9.15
C THR A 95 -10.80 6.73 9.24
N ARG A 96 -10.22 6.09 8.21
CA ARG A 96 -9.92 4.66 8.21
C ARG A 96 -8.59 4.38 8.89
N LEU A 97 -8.51 3.28 9.64
CA LEU A 97 -7.28 2.87 10.34
C LEU A 97 -6.61 1.69 9.65
N PHE A 98 -5.31 1.81 9.40
CA PHE A 98 -4.48 0.77 8.79
C PHE A 98 -3.29 0.42 9.69
N PRO A 99 -3.27 -0.79 10.30
CA PRO A 99 -2.07 -1.27 11.00
C PRO A 99 -0.89 -1.40 10.03
N MET A 100 0.27 -0.89 10.43
CA MET A 100 1.43 -0.84 9.56
C MET A 100 2.78 -0.92 10.29
N HIS A 101 3.77 -1.48 9.59
CA HIS A 101 5.16 -1.51 10.04
C HIS A 101 5.89 -0.25 9.58
N ALA A 102 6.56 0.44 10.50
CA ALA A 102 7.29 1.67 10.24
C ALA A 102 8.35 1.49 9.14
N VAL A 103 9.00 0.32 9.12
CA VAL A 103 10.00 -0.02 8.10
C VAL A 103 9.42 -0.04 6.68
N VAL A 104 8.16 -0.45 6.52
CA VAL A 104 7.48 -0.48 5.21
C VAL A 104 7.18 0.95 4.76
N LEU A 105 6.64 1.80 5.65
CA LEU A 105 6.44 3.22 5.34
C LEU A 105 7.77 3.91 5.00
N ALA A 106 8.81 3.69 5.79
CA ALA A 106 10.11 4.31 5.58
C ALA A 106 10.79 3.86 4.28
N ALA A 107 10.61 2.59 3.87
CA ALA A 107 11.17 2.06 2.64
C ALA A 107 10.48 2.58 1.36
N HIS A 108 9.21 2.95 1.45
CA HIS A 108 8.40 3.35 0.28
C HIS A 108 8.12 4.85 0.19
N CYS A 109 8.02 5.55 1.32
CA CYS A 109 7.57 6.93 1.39
C CYS A 109 8.72 7.91 1.76
N LYS A 110 8.50 9.20 1.48
CA LYS A 110 9.35 10.32 1.91
C LYS A 110 8.77 11.00 3.16
N LEU A 111 8.34 10.22 4.15
CA LEU A 111 7.86 10.75 5.43
C LEU A 111 9.04 11.21 6.28
N THR A 112 8.99 12.44 6.78
CA THR A 112 10.13 13.09 7.47
C THR A 112 10.30 12.66 8.92
N ARG A 113 9.23 12.21 9.59
CA ARG A 113 9.32 11.72 10.98
C ARG A 113 8.14 10.80 11.31
N LEU A 114 8.45 9.57 11.72
CA LEU A 114 7.48 8.68 12.36
C LEU A 114 7.61 8.86 13.88
N PRO A 115 6.49 8.85 14.65
CA PRO A 115 6.57 8.76 16.11
C PRO A 115 7.40 7.53 16.53
N PRO A 116 8.13 7.57 17.64
CA PRO A 116 8.77 6.37 18.15
C PRO A 116 7.68 5.36 18.54
N SER A 117 7.75 4.14 18.00
CA SER A 117 6.92 3.05 18.49
C SER A 117 7.48 2.54 19.82
N SER A 118 6.64 2.42 20.84
CA SER A 118 7.01 1.71 22.07
C SER A 118 7.31 0.26 21.73
N SER A 119 8.49 -0.24 22.12
CA SER A 119 8.83 -1.65 21.97
C SER A 119 7.83 -2.49 22.77
N SER A 120 6.90 -3.14 22.09
CA SER A 120 5.96 -4.04 22.76
C SER A 120 6.73 -5.23 23.30
N SER A 121 6.73 -5.40 24.61
CA SER A 121 7.33 -6.57 25.24
C SER A 121 6.59 -7.82 24.77
N ARG A 122 7.35 -8.85 24.38
CA ARG A 122 6.81 -10.14 23.90
C ARG A 122 5.97 -10.88 24.95
N ALA A 123 6.05 -10.47 26.22
CA ALA A 123 5.25 -11.01 27.32
C ALA A 123 3.90 -10.30 27.51
N SER A 124 3.66 -9.18 26.82
CA SER A 124 2.43 -8.41 26.96
C SER A 124 1.34 -8.96 26.04
N ALA A 125 0.14 -9.17 26.59
CA ALA A 125 -1.05 -9.60 25.85
C ALA A 125 -1.64 -8.51 24.92
N SER A 126 -0.99 -7.35 24.83
CA SER A 126 -1.40 -6.22 24.01
C SER A 126 -0.21 -5.48 23.41
N VAL A 127 -0.48 -4.73 22.34
CA VAL A 127 0.46 -3.82 21.69
C VAL A 127 -0.05 -2.39 21.71
N LEU A 128 0.82 -1.44 22.07
CA LEU A 128 0.51 -0.02 22.00
C LEU A 128 0.96 0.54 20.64
N LEU A 129 0.00 0.97 19.84
CA LEU A 129 0.22 1.47 18.48
C LEU A 129 0.02 3.00 18.45
N PRO A 130 1.07 3.81 18.29
CA PRO A 130 0.93 5.23 17.97
C PRO A 130 0.12 5.43 16.68
N VAL A 131 -0.76 6.42 16.68
CA VAL A 131 -1.62 6.78 15.55
C VAL A 131 -0.97 7.90 14.74
N ILE A 132 -0.73 7.65 13.46
CA ILE A 132 -0.23 8.65 12.50
C ILE A 132 -1.39 9.07 11.61
N GLN A 133 -1.67 10.37 11.54
CA GLN A 133 -2.70 10.88 10.64
C GLN A 133 -2.12 11.27 9.30
N LEU A 134 -2.70 10.79 8.20
CA LEU A 134 -2.33 11.15 6.83
C LEU A 134 -3.57 11.67 6.08
N PRO A 135 -3.51 12.88 5.48
CA PRO A 135 -4.60 13.45 4.70
C PRO A 135 -4.61 12.86 3.28
N LEU A 136 -4.96 11.58 3.17
CA LEU A 136 -4.94 10.77 1.94
C LEU A 136 -6.32 10.16 1.68
N SER A 137 -6.57 9.67 0.46
CA SER A 137 -7.80 8.92 0.18
C SER A 137 -7.77 7.54 0.84
N PRO A 138 -8.80 7.17 1.63
CA PRO A 138 -8.85 5.84 2.24
C PRO A 138 -8.94 4.69 1.22
N LEU A 139 -9.44 4.96 0.00
CA LEU A 139 -9.53 3.95 -1.05
C LEU A 139 -8.17 3.77 -1.74
N ALA A 140 -7.55 4.86 -2.19
CA ALA A 140 -6.23 4.81 -2.80
C ALA A 140 -5.16 4.28 -1.83
N PHE A 141 -5.19 4.70 -0.57
CA PHE A 141 -4.26 4.18 0.43
C PHE A 141 -4.41 2.69 0.68
N ALA A 142 -5.59 2.08 0.50
CA ALA A 142 -5.74 0.63 0.62
C ALA A 142 -4.95 -0.12 -0.48
N ILE A 143 -4.95 0.43 -1.70
CA ILE A 143 -4.15 -0.08 -2.83
C ILE A 143 -2.67 0.07 -2.52
N LEU A 144 -2.25 1.27 -2.09
CA LEU A 144 -0.86 1.55 -1.73
C LEU A 144 -0.37 0.70 -0.55
N HIS A 145 -1.21 0.49 0.46
CA HIS A 145 -0.89 -0.34 1.61
C HIS A 145 -0.56 -1.76 1.16
N SER A 146 -1.43 -2.40 0.39
CA SER A 146 -1.19 -3.74 -0.17
C SER A 146 0.07 -3.80 -1.04
N TRP A 147 0.25 -2.81 -1.92
CA TRP A 147 1.40 -2.74 -2.82
C TRP A 147 2.72 -2.51 -2.06
N MET A 148 2.76 -1.67 -1.02
CA MET A 148 3.98 -1.42 -0.25
C MET A 148 4.50 -2.69 0.45
N TYR A 149 3.64 -3.63 0.81
CA TYR A 149 4.07 -4.92 1.34
C TYR A 149 4.47 -5.90 0.23
N THR A 150 3.64 -6.02 -0.81
CA THR A 150 3.74 -7.15 -1.76
C THR A 150 4.54 -6.81 -3.00
N GLY A 151 4.64 -5.53 -3.37
CA GLY A 151 5.18 -5.05 -4.63
C GLY A 151 4.40 -5.48 -5.87
N ARG A 152 3.21 -6.09 -5.71
CA ARG A 152 2.45 -6.70 -6.81
C ARG A 152 1.71 -5.66 -7.65
N LEU A 153 2.21 -5.39 -8.86
CA LEU A 153 1.59 -4.49 -9.82
C LEU A 153 0.29 -5.03 -10.39
N ASP A 154 0.20 -6.36 -10.56
CA ASP A 154 -1.01 -7.07 -10.99
C ASP A 154 -2.15 -6.90 -9.99
N ALA A 155 -1.86 -6.99 -8.69
CA ALA A 155 -2.85 -6.70 -7.66
C ALA A 155 -3.24 -5.21 -7.66
N ALA A 156 -2.27 -4.30 -7.78
CA ALA A 156 -2.53 -2.86 -7.83
C ALA A 156 -3.44 -2.48 -9.01
N ILE A 157 -3.16 -2.96 -10.22
CA ILE A 157 -3.97 -2.62 -11.40
C ILE A 157 -5.36 -3.26 -11.34
N SER A 158 -5.48 -4.47 -10.81
CA SER A 158 -6.79 -5.13 -10.61
C SER A 158 -7.69 -4.40 -9.60
N ALA A 159 -7.09 -3.66 -8.67
CA ALA A 159 -7.82 -2.81 -7.72
C ALA A 159 -8.28 -1.49 -8.34
N LEU A 160 -7.66 -1.06 -9.45
CA LEU A 160 -8.02 0.15 -10.18
C LEU A 160 -9.10 -0.12 -11.23
N LEU A 161 -9.01 -1.26 -11.92
CA LEU A 161 -9.82 -1.57 -13.09
C LEU A 161 -10.14 -3.07 -13.19
N PRO A 162 -11.31 -3.44 -13.74
CA PRO A 162 -11.60 -4.82 -14.12
C PRO A 162 -10.78 -5.18 -15.37
N VAL A 163 -9.59 -5.73 -15.15
CA VAL A 163 -8.68 -6.14 -16.24
C VAL A 163 -8.81 -7.64 -16.56
N PRO A 164 -8.57 -8.06 -17.82
CA PRO A 164 -8.62 -9.47 -18.20
C PRO A 164 -7.61 -10.32 -17.42
N SER A 165 -7.97 -11.53 -17.02
CA SER A 165 -7.05 -12.45 -16.31
C SER A 165 -5.77 -12.73 -17.11
N SER A 166 -5.86 -12.83 -18.44
CA SER A 166 -4.69 -13.02 -19.32
C SER A 166 -3.75 -11.82 -19.36
N PHE A 167 -4.22 -10.62 -19.03
CA PHE A 167 -3.38 -9.45 -18.84
C PHE A 167 -2.64 -9.55 -17.50
N LEU A 168 -3.36 -9.89 -16.42
CA LEU A 168 -2.80 -10.08 -15.08
C LEU A 168 -1.75 -11.18 -15.03
N GLU A 169 -1.99 -12.33 -15.68
CA GLU A 169 -1.06 -13.45 -15.77
C GLU A 169 0.24 -13.05 -16.47
N ARG A 170 0.15 -12.29 -17.57
CA ARG A 170 1.33 -11.79 -18.28
C ARG A 170 2.11 -10.77 -17.45
N LEU A 171 1.43 -9.87 -16.76
CA LEU A 171 2.07 -8.89 -15.87
C LEU A 171 2.74 -9.58 -14.66
N ALA A 172 2.09 -10.59 -14.06
CA ALA A 172 2.68 -11.39 -12.99
C ALA A 172 3.89 -12.21 -13.50
N GLY A 173 3.80 -12.76 -14.71
CA GLY A 173 4.92 -13.42 -15.39
C GLY A 173 6.10 -12.48 -15.63
N ALA A 174 5.83 -11.25 -16.08
CA ALA A 174 6.86 -10.23 -16.27
C ALA A 174 7.53 -9.85 -14.93
N GLN A 175 6.76 -9.66 -13.85
CA GLN A 175 7.30 -9.33 -12.52
C GLN A 175 8.15 -10.46 -11.90
N SER A 176 7.87 -11.72 -12.24
CA SER A 176 8.65 -12.86 -11.74
C SER A 176 9.91 -13.15 -12.56
N SER A 177 10.08 -12.53 -13.72
CA SER A 177 11.26 -12.71 -14.56
C SER A 177 12.47 -11.95 -13.99
N THR A 178 13.45 -12.69 -13.45
CA THR A 178 14.62 -12.17 -12.72
C THR A 178 15.79 -11.74 -13.61
N SER A 179 15.55 -11.39 -14.88
CA SER A 179 16.63 -11.16 -15.85
C SER A 179 17.31 -9.78 -15.77
N SER A 180 17.00 -8.96 -14.75
CA SER A 180 17.62 -7.64 -14.61
C SER A 180 19.06 -7.76 -14.11
N THR A 181 19.99 -7.55 -15.05
CA THR A 181 21.38 -7.20 -14.70
C THR A 181 21.34 -5.80 -14.06
N PRO A 182 21.95 -5.57 -12.89
CA PRO A 182 21.90 -4.25 -12.25
C PRO A 182 22.48 -3.17 -13.18
N GLY A 183 21.64 -2.25 -13.64
CA GLY A 183 22.08 -0.97 -14.24
C GLY A 183 21.86 -0.75 -15.74
N SER A 184 21.24 -1.66 -16.51
CA SER A 184 21.11 -1.44 -17.98
C SER A 184 19.74 -1.69 -18.62
N THR A 185 18.78 -2.33 -17.95
CA THR A 185 17.44 -2.56 -18.53
C THR A 185 16.30 -2.12 -17.60
N PRO A 186 15.21 -1.54 -18.16
CA PRO A 186 14.01 -1.27 -17.39
C PRO A 186 13.43 -2.59 -16.85
N ASP A 187 12.83 -2.53 -15.66
CA ASP A 187 12.11 -3.65 -15.05
C ASP A 187 11.17 -4.29 -16.08
N PRO A 188 11.21 -5.62 -16.30
CA PRO A 188 10.38 -6.31 -17.29
C PRO A 188 8.89 -6.03 -17.12
N ALA A 189 8.40 -5.85 -15.90
CA ALA A 189 7.01 -5.49 -15.65
C ALA A 189 6.70 -4.06 -16.10
N HIS A 190 7.60 -3.12 -15.81
CA HIS A 190 7.51 -1.75 -16.31
C HIS A 190 7.57 -1.70 -17.84
N ALA A 191 8.46 -2.48 -18.47
CA ALA A 191 8.56 -2.57 -19.92
C ALA A 191 7.28 -3.15 -20.55
N PHE A 192 6.65 -4.15 -19.92
CA PHE A 192 5.36 -4.69 -20.37
C PHE A 192 4.24 -3.62 -20.32
N LEU A 193 4.15 -2.85 -19.22
CA LEU A 193 3.18 -1.78 -19.08
C LEU A 193 3.43 -0.65 -20.09
N ALA A 194 4.69 -0.22 -20.26
CA ALA A 194 5.08 0.76 -21.25
C ALA A 194 4.77 0.31 -22.69
N GLY A 195 4.98 -0.98 -22.99
CA GLY A 195 4.60 -1.58 -24.27
C GLY A 195 3.08 -1.61 -24.48
N THR A 196 2.31 -1.76 -23.41
CA THR A 196 0.83 -1.66 -23.46
C THR A 196 0.41 -0.23 -23.78
N LEU A 197 0.98 0.77 -23.10
CA LEU A 197 0.73 2.20 -23.36
C LEU A 197 1.10 2.63 -24.77
N SER A 198 2.17 2.05 -25.33
CA SER A 198 2.61 2.37 -26.68
C SER A 198 1.80 1.65 -27.77
N SER A 199 0.94 0.71 -27.39
CA SER A 199 0.20 -0.16 -28.30
C SER A 199 -1.29 0.19 -28.33
N HIS A 200 -1.70 0.93 -29.36
CA HIS A 200 -3.10 1.28 -29.57
C HIS A 200 -4.02 0.06 -29.62
N THR A 201 -3.56 -1.07 -30.17
CA THR A 201 -4.36 -2.30 -30.21
C THR A 201 -4.54 -2.91 -28.82
N ALA A 202 -3.52 -2.84 -27.96
CA ALA A 202 -3.61 -3.32 -26.58
C ALA A 202 -4.53 -2.42 -25.73
N GLN A 203 -4.38 -1.09 -25.85
CA GLN A 203 -5.26 -0.12 -25.19
C GLN A 203 -6.73 -0.33 -25.63
N HIS A 204 -6.98 -0.43 -26.93
CA HIS A 204 -8.33 -0.66 -27.45
C HIS A 204 -8.95 -1.97 -26.97
N ALA A 205 -8.14 -3.04 -26.86
CA ALA A 205 -8.60 -4.32 -26.31
C ALA A 205 -8.97 -4.21 -24.82
N LEU A 206 -8.17 -3.49 -24.02
CA LEU A 206 -8.48 -3.22 -22.61
C LEU A 206 -9.74 -2.37 -22.47
N ALA A 207 -9.84 -1.25 -23.21
CA ALA A 207 -11.03 -0.40 -23.21
C ALA A 207 -12.30 -1.16 -23.62
N SER A 208 -12.22 -2.00 -24.65
CA SER A 208 -13.33 -2.86 -25.08
C SER A 208 -13.75 -3.84 -23.97
N HIS A 209 -12.79 -4.39 -23.23
CA HIS A 209 -13.07 -5.25 -22.09
C HIS A 209 -13.74 -4.49 -20.94
N LEU A 210 -13.29 -3.28 -20.61
CA LEU A 210 -13.91 -2.42 -19.59
C LEU A 210 -15.37 -2.10 -19.96
N CYS A 211 -15.62 -1.73 -21.21
CA CYS A 211 -16.96 -1.47 -21.72
C CYS A 211 -17.87 -2.71 -21.60
N ALA A 212 -17.35 -3.90 -21.92
CA ALA A 212 -18.08 -5.15 -21.78
C ALA A 212 -18.34 -5.50 -20.30
N ALA A 213 -17.35 -5.34 -19.43
CA ALA A 213 -17.47 -5.60 -17.99
C ALA A 213 -18.49 -4.67 -17.33
N ALA A 214 -18.54 -3.41 -17.74
CA ALA A 214 -19.53 -2.43 -17.30
C ALA A 214 -20.91 -2.61 -17.98
N SER A 215 -21.07 -3.58 -18.90
CA SER A 215 -22.29 -3.75 -19.71
C SER A 215 -22.72 -2.46 -20.44
N GLY A 216 -21.75 -1.64 -20.85
CA GLY A 216 -22.00 -0.32 -21.45
C GLY A 216 -22.57 0.74 -20.50
N ASN A 217 -22.59 0.49 -19.19
CA ASN A 217 -23.08 1.45 -18.20
C ASN A 217 -22.03 2.53 -17.92
N LEU A 218 -22.33 3.77 -18.31
CA LEU A 218 -21.45 4.92 -18.11
C LEU A 218 -21.14 5.18 -16.63
N THR A 219 -22.11 5.02 -15.73
CA THR A 219 -21.89 5.24 -14.30
C THR A 219 -20.88 4.24 -13.74
N ALA A 220 -20.99 2.97 -14.13
CA ALA A 220 -20.03 1.93 -13.73
C ALA A 220 -18.62 2.21 -14.27
N LEU A 221 -18.50 2.69 -15.52
CA LEU A 221 -17.22 3.13 -16.08
C LEU A 221 -16.65 4.34 -15.34
N MET A 222 -17.51 5.29 -14.93
CA MET A 222 -17.07 6.46 -14.18
C MET A 222 -16.60 6.15 -12.76
N GLU A 223 -17.15 5.11 -12.11
CA GLU A 223 -16.63 4.62 -10.82
C GLU A 223 -15.18 4.17 -10.92
N HIS A 224 -14.80 3.61 -12.08
CA HIS A 224 -13.44 3.22 -12.38
C HIS A 224 -12.52 4.40 -12.71
N ALA A 225 -13.03 5.57 -13.08
CA ALA A 225 -12.21 6.76 -13.37
C ALA A 225 -11.63 7.46 -12.11
N GLY A 226 -11.86 6.91 -10.90
CA GLY A 226 -11.44 7.46 -9.62
C GLY A 226 -9.93 7.42 -9.32
N HIS A 227 -9.06 7.16 -10.31
CA HIS A 227 -7.61 6.97 -10.08
C HIS A 227 -6.83 8.24 -9.73
N LYS A 228 -7.46 9.41 -9.90
CA LYS A 228 -6.86 10.70 -9.52
C LYS A 228 -6.39 10.73 -8.07
N GLU A 229 -7.13 10.09 -7.17
CA GLU A 229 -6.77 10.05 -5.75
C GLU A 229 -5.50 9.22 -5.51
N LEU A 230 -5.30 8.13 -6.28
CA LEU A 230 -4.07 7.34 -6.19
C LEU A 230 -2.85 8.13 -6.65
N TRP A 231 -2.97 8.86 -7.77
CA TRP A 231 -1.93 9.78 -8.22
C TRP A 231 -1.55 10.79 -7.12
N GLN A 232 -2.55 11.47 -6.55
CA GLN A 232 -2.35 12.49 -5.51
C GLN A 232 -1.69 11.90 -4.27
N ASP A 233 -2.15 10.74 -3.82
CA ASP A 233 -1.62 10.07 -2.64
C ASP A 233 -0.18 9.58 -2.85
N MET A 234 0.14 9.07 -4.04
CA MET A 234 1.51 8.68 -4.41
C MET A 234 2.47 9.88 -4.38
N VAL A 235 2.04 11.02 -4.92
CA VAL A 235 2.81 12.28 -4.85
C VAL A 235 2.97 12.73 -3.40
N ALA A 236 1.89 12.76 -2.62
CA ALA A 236 1.90 13.22 -1.23
C ALA A 236 2.80 12.35 -0.34
N LEU A 237 2.81 11.03 -0.56
CA LEU A 237 3.71 10.09 0.12
C LEU A 237 5.14 10.09 -0.45
N GLY A 238 5.36 10.70 -1.61
CA GLY A 238 6.64 10.69 -2.30
C GLY A 238 7.06 9.31 -2.81
N VAL A 239 6.08 8.47 -3.19
CA VAL A 239 6.32 7.13 -3.76
C VAL A 239 6.93 7.28 -5.15
N CYS A 240 8.12 6.71 -5.33
CA CYS A 240 8.87 6.77 -6.58
C CYS A 240 9.19 5.35 -7.02
N ASP A 241 8.22 4.71 -7.68
CA ASP A 241 8.33 3.37 -8.25
C ASP A 241 7.82 3.39 -9.70
N PRO A 242 8.70 3.22 -10.70
CA PRO A 242 8.30 3.31 -12.11
C PRO A 242 7.21 2.33 -12.50
N GLY A 243 7.22 1.11 -11.96
CA GLY A 243 6.23 0.09 -12.27
C GLY A 243 4.83 0.47 -11.82
N LEU A 244 4.70 1.02 -10.61
CA LEU A 244 3.43 1.51 -10.09
C LEU A 244 2.93 2.75 -10.86
N TRP A 245 3.82 3.67 -11.21
CA TRP A 245 3.49 4.82 -12.07
C TRP A 245 2.98 4.37 -13.44
N ALA A 246 3.66 3.43 -14.09
CA ALA A 246 3.21 2.88 -15.38
C ALA A 246 1.88 2.12 -15.27
N ALA A 247 1.61 1.44 -14.15
CA ALA A 247 0.32 0.77 -13.93
C ALA A 247 -0.82 1.78 -13.79
N LEU A 248 -0.56 2.91 -13.13
CA LEU A 248 -1.50 4.03 -13.03
C LEU A 248 -1.73 4.69 -14.40
N ASP A 249 -0.69 4.89 -15.19
CA ASP A 249 -0.80 5.44 -16.55
C ASP A 249 -1.63 4.51 -17.45
N VAL A 250 -1.42 3.19 -17.39
CA VAL A 250 -2.25 2.20 -18.12
C VAL A 250 -3.70 2.25 -17.67
N ALA A 251 -3.97 2.55 -16.41
CA ALA A 251 -5.32 2.64 -15.90
C ALA A 251 -6.03 3.95 -16.31
N TRP A 252 -5.24 5.00 -16.57
CA TRP A 252 -5.71 6.31 -16.98
C TRP A 252 -6.05 6.40 -18.48
N GLU A 253 -5.24 5.79 -19.33
CA GLU A 253 -5.41 5.73 -20.80
C GLU A 253 -6.47 4.72 -21.26
#